data_AF-A0A0H3W955-F1
#
_entry.id   AF-A0A0H3W955-F1
#
_cell.length_a   1.000
_cell.length_b   1.000
_cell.length_c   1.000
_cell.angle_alpha   90.00
_cell.angle_beta   90.00
_cell.angle_gamma   90.00
#
_symmetry.space_group_name_H-M   'P 1'
#
loop_
_entity.id
_entity.type
_entity.pdbx_description
1 polymer ?
#
loop_
_entity_poly.entity_id
_entity_poly.type
_entity_poly.pdbx_seq_one_letter_code
_entity_poly.pdbx_strand_id
1 'polypeptide(L)'
;MPPSCECSPEVQNFKETIQQLEGRLVRQDHQIRELIAKMETQNSQMGDLKRTIRNLEEKITEMEAQQSNGIFIWKIEHFSVYLKAQEEERPVVIHSPGFYTGK
;
A
#
# COMPACT_ATOMS: atom_id res chain seq x y z
N MET A 1 31.38 -46.47 -41.60
CA MET A 1 30.28 -45.58 -41.13
C MET A 1 30.05 -45.88 -39.67
N PRO A 2 30.16 -44.92 -38.74
CA PRO A 2 29.90 -45.21 -37.34
C PRO A 2 28.39 -45.35 -37.12
N PRO A 3 27.95 -46.24 -36.21
CA PRO A 3 26.53 -46.51 -35.98
C PRO A 3 25.88 -45.28 -35.35
N SER A 4 24.72 -44.93 -35.88
CA SER A 4 23.81 -43.93 -35.32
C SER A 4 23.56 -44.25 -33.85
N CYS A 5 23.92 -43.32 -32.97
CA CYS A 5 23.67 -43.41 -31.53
C CYS A 5 22.16 -43.53 -31.30
N GLU A 6 21.65 -44.74 -31.13
CA GLU A 6 20.27 -44.98 -30.70
C GLU A 6 20.17 -44.50 -29.25
N CYS A 7 19.55 -43.32 -29.09
CA CYS A 7 19.23 -42.72 -27.82
C CYS A 7 18.33 -43.69 -27.05
N SER A 8 18.71 -44.12 -25.83
CA SER A 8 17.91 -45.09 -25.07
C SER A 8 16.50 -44.52 -24.80
N PRO A 9 15.47 -45.37 -24.67
CA PRO A 9 14.09 -44.94 -24.41
C PRO A 9 13.98 -44.02 -23.18
N GLU A 10 14.83 -44.21 -22.16
CA GLU A 10 14.86 -43.33 -20.99
C GLU A 10 15.32 -41.91 -21.36
N VAL A 11 16.33 -41.76 -22.22
CA VAL A 11 16.83 -40.44 -22.62
C VAL A 11 15.78 -39.69 -23.44
N GLN A 12 15.01 -40.37 -24.28
CA GLN A 12 13.89 -39.76 -25.00
C GLN A 12 12.77 -39.32 -24.04
N ASN A 13 12.45 -40.13 -23.03
CA ASN A 13 11.47 -39.78 -22.00
C ASN A 13 11.90 -38.56 -21.16
N PHE A 14 13.18 -38.49 -20.78
CA PHE A 14 13.72 -37.32 -20.07
C PHE A 14 13.66 -36.07 -20.93
N LYS A 15 13.96 -36.17 -22.23
CA LYS A 15 13.87 -35.05 -23.17
C LYS A 15 12.44 -34.51 -23.27
N GLU A 16 11.44 -35.37 -23.34
CA GLU A 16 10.03 -34.97 -23.37
C GLU A 16 9.60 -34.32 -22.04
N THR A 17 10.04 -34.87 -20.91
CA THR A 17 9.77 -34.30 -19.58
C THR A 17 10.39 -32.90 -19.44
N ILE A 18 11.63 -32.71 -19.91
CA ILE A 18 12.30 -31.40 -19.93
C ILE A 18 11.49 -30.40 -20.76
N GLN A 19 11.08 -30.78 -21.98
CA GLN A 19 10.27 -29.90 -22.84
C GLN A 19 8.94 -29.50 -22.18
N GLN A 20 8.28 -30.43 -21.49
CA GLN A 20 7.05 -30.13 -20.75
C GLN A 20 7.31 -29.17 -19.59
N LEU A 21 8.40 -29.36 -18.84
CA LEU A 21 8.79 -28.50 -17.73
C LEU A 21 9.19 -27.10 -18.21
N GLU A 22 9.95 -26.99 -19.29
CA GLU A 22 10.28 -25.71 -19.94
C GLU A 22 9.01 -24.97 -20.38
N GLY A 23 8.06 -25.68 -21.00
CA GLY A 23 6.77 -25.12 -21.36
C GLY A 23 5.96 -24.63 -20.16
N ARG A 24 6.00 -25.35 -19.03
CA ARG A 24 5.36 -24.92 -17.77
C ARG A 24 6.06 -23.70 -17.17
N LEU A 25 7.38 -23.66 -17.19
CA LEU A 25 8.19 -22.57 -16.67
C LEU A 25 7.88 -21.26 -17.39
N VAL A 26 7.83 -21.29 -18.73
CA VAL A 26 7.48 -20.12 -19.55
C VAL A 26 6.09 -19.59 -19.20
N ARG A 27 5.10 -20.47 -19.01
CA ARG A 27 3.74 -20.06 -18.62
C ARG A 27 3.70 -19.43 -17.22
N GLN A 28 4.42 -20.01 -16.27
CA GLN A 28 4.50 -19.47 -14.90
C GLN A 28 5.20 -18.11 -14.88
N ASP A 29 6.30 -17.97 -15.60
CA ASP A 29 7.01 -16.70 -15.75
C ASP A 29 6.10 -15.62 -16.36
N HIS A 30 5.32 -15.94 -17.40
CA HIS A 30 4.34 -15.03 -17.95
C HIS A 30 3.28 -14.61 -16.91
N GLN A 31 2.73 -15.57 -16.15
CA GLN A 31 1.77 -15.27 -15.07
C GLN A 31 2.36 -14.35 -14.00
N ILE A 32 3.63 -14.53 -13.63
CA ILE A 32 4.32 -13.64 -12.68
C ILE A 32 4.40 -12.22 -13.23
N ARG A 33 4.76 -12.04 -14.51
CA ARG A 33 4.80 -10.70 -15.13
C ARG A 33 3.43 -10.03 -15.14
N GLU A 34 2.38 -10.77 -15.46
CA GLU A 34 1.00 -10.23 -15.41
C GLU A 34 0.59 -9.83 -14.00
N LEU A 35 0.92 -10.63 -12.99
CA LEU A 35 0.61 -10.33 -11.61
C LEU A 35 1.37 -9.10 -11.11
N ILE A 36 2.64 -8.93 -11.50
CA ILE A 36 3.42 -7.72 -11.20
C ILE A 36 2.74 -6.48 -11.80
N ALA A 37 2.38 -6.52 -13.09
CA ALA A 37 1.71 -5.39 -13.74
C ALA A 37 0.36 -5.03 -13.09
N LYS A 38 -0.42 -6.04 -12.68
CA LYS A 38 -1.67 -5.84 -11.93
C LYS A 38 -1.40 -5.21 -10.56
N MET A 39 -0.41 -5.69 -9.83
CA MET A 39 -0.03 -5.15 -8.53
C MET A 39 0.43 -3.70 -8.62
N GLU A 40 1.27 -3.36 -9.60
CA GLU A 40 1.75 -1.98 -9.83
C GLU A 40 0.58 -1.02 -10.14
N THR A 41 -0.37 -1.47 -10.97
CA THR A 41 -1.58 -0.70 -11.30
C THR A 41 -2.43 -0.46 -10.05
N GLN A 42 -2.68 -1.51 -9.26
CA GLN A 42 -3.45 -1.41 -8.00
C GLN A 42 -2.76 -0.51 -6.98
N ASN A 43 -1.44 -0.60 -6.86
CA ASN A 43 -0.67 0.23 -5.94
C ASN A 43 -0.74 1.71 -6.32
N SER A 44 -0.71 2.01 -7.62
CA SER A 44 -0.88 3.37 -8.13
C SER A 44 -2.28 3.92 -7.79
N GLN A 45 -3.33 3.14 -8.06
CA GLN A 45 -4.72 3.52 -7.71
C GLN A 45 -4.90 3.73 -6.19
N MET A 46 -4.30 2.88 -5.37
CA MET A 46 -4.32 3.03 -3.91
C MET A 46 -3.62 4.34 -3.49
N GLY A 47 -2.52 4.71 -4.15
CA GLY A 47 -1.85 5.99 -3.92
C GLY A 47 -2.75 7.19 -4.23
N ASP A 48 -3.49 7.14 -5.33
CA ASP A 48 -4.43 8.20 -5.73
C ASP A 48 -5.63 8.30 -4.77
N LEU A 49 -6.17 7.16 -4.34
CA LEU A 49 -7.22 7.12 -3.33
C LEU A 49 -6.76 7.72 -1.99
N LYS A 50 -5.55 7.37 -1.52
CA LYS A 50 -4.98 7.96 -0.29
C LYS A 50 -4.82 9.47 -0.40
N ARG A 51 -4.36 9.98 -1.55
CA ARG A 51 -4.26 11.42 -1.79
C ARG A 51 -5.63 12.10 -1.79
N THR A 52 -6.62 11.43 -2.38
CA THR A 52 -8.01 11.93 -2.42
C THR A 52 -8.61 12.00 -1.02
N ILE A 53 -8.43 10.95 -0.21
CA ILE A 53 -8.87 10.93 1.20
C ILE A 53 -8.24 12.10 1.96
N ARG A 54 -6.92 12.28 1.87
CA ARG A 54 -6.24 13.40 2.53
C ARG A 54 -6.80 14.76 2.10
N ASN A 55 -7.01 14.97 0.81
CA ASN A 55 -7.60 16.23 0.31
C ASN A 55 -9.03 16.46 0.82
N LEU A 56 -9.81 15.38 0.99
CA LEU A 56 -11.17 15.47 1.54
C LEU A 56 -11.14 15.76 3.05
N GLU A 57 -10.23 15.12 3.79
CA GLU A 57 -10.00 15.39 5.22
C GLU A 57 -9.61 16.86 5.43
N GLU A 58 -8.67 17.39 4.65
CA GLU A 58 -8.27 18.81 4.70
C GLU A 58 -9.45 19.75 4.42
N LYS A 59 -10.31 19.42 3.45
CA LYS A 59 -11.53 20.20 3.15
C LYS A 59 -12.55 20.14 4.29
N ILE A 60 -12.72 18.99 4.93
CA ILE A 60 -13.62 18.86 6.10
C ILE A 60 -13.12 19.73 7.23
N THR A 61 -11.84 19.65 7.56
CA THR A 61 -11.23 20.49 8.61
C THR A 61 -11.39 21.98 8.31
N GLU A 62 -11.19 22.40 7.06
CA GLU A 62 -11.39 23.81 6.66
C GLU A 62 -12.87 24.24 6.78
N MET A 63 -13.82 23.40 6.39
CA MET A 63 -15.25 23.69 6.54
C MET A 63 -15.67 23.80 8.01
N GLU A 64 -15.17 22.92 8.88
CA GLU A 64 -15.41 22.96 10.32
C GLU A 64 -14.84 24.24 10.95
N ALA A 65 -13.62 24.61 10.56
CA ALA A 65 -12.98 25.85 10.98
C ALA A 65 -13.82 27.08 10.59
N GLN A 66 -14.38 27.11 9.38
CA GLN A 66 -15.21 28.23 8.89
C GLN A 66 -16.56 28.31 9.59
N GLN A 67 -17.13 27.18 10.01
CA GLN A 67 -18.41 27.16 10.73
C GLN A 67 -18.29 27.68 12.17
N SER A 68 -17.07 27.78 12.69
CA SER A 68 -16.82 28.05 14.11
C SER A 68 -17.32 29.43 14.56
N ASN A 69 -17.50 30.43 13.68
CA ASN A 69 -18.03 31.77 14.01
C ASN A 69 -17.40 32.38 15.30
N GLY A 70 -16.13 32.10 15.55
CA GLY A 70 -15.39 32.57 16.72
C GLY A 70 -15.51 31.71 17.99
N ILE A 71 -16.26 30.62 17.95
CA ILE A 71 -16.36 29.64 19.04
C ILE A 71 -15.97 28.26 18.51
N PHE A 72 -14.86 27.72 19.02
CA PHE A 72 -14.39 26.38 18.67
C PHE A 72 -14.42 25.45 19.88
N ILE A 73 -15.09 24.30 19.74
CA ILE A 73 -15.13 23.26 20.77
C ILE A 73 -14.06 22.23 20.44
N TRP A 74 -12.95 22.28 21.17
CA TRP A 74 -11.87 21.31 21.01
C TRP A 74 -11.99 20.16 22.00
N LYS A 75 -12.26 18.95 21.50
CA LYS A 75 -12.24 17.73 22.32
C LYS A 75 -10.83 17.14 22.33
N ILE A 76 -10.21 17.08 23.50
CA ILE A 76 -8.93 16.39 23.68
C ILE A 76 -9.22 14.90 23.89
N GLU A 77 -8.78 14.06 22.95
CA GLU A 77 -8.90 12.62 23.05
C GLU A 77 -7.65 11.98 23.65
N HIS A 78 -7.79 10.76 24.20
CA HIS A 78 -6.67 9.98 24.75
C HIS A 78 -5.85 10.72 25.81
N PHE A 79 -6.52 11.46 26.70
CA PHE A 79 -5.88 12.34 27.68
C PHE A 79 -4.83 11.65 28.56
N SER A 80 -4.99 10.36 28.83
CA SER A 80 -4.04 9.53 29.59
C SER A 80 -2.62 9.56 29.02
N VAL A 81 -2.45 9.71 27.71
CA VAL A 81 -1.12 9.78 27.07
C VAL A 81 -0.41 11.08 27.47
N TYR A 82 -1.13 12.20 27.47
CA TYR A 82 -0.57 13.50 27.88
C TYR A 82 -0.25 13.52 29.37
N LEU A 83 -1.12 12.94 30.19
CA LEU A 83 -0.90 12.79 31.63
C LEU A 83 0.41 12.01 31.90
N LYS A 84 0.58 10.86 31.23
CA LYS A 84 1.81 10.06 31.37
C LYS A 84 3.06 10.81 30.89
N ALA A 85 2.97 11.53 29.77
CA ALA A 85 4.10 12.32 29.28
C ALA A 85 4.51 13.41 30.28
N GLN A 86 3.54 14.03 30.94
CA GLN A 86 3.79 15.01 32.01
C GLN A 86 4.45 14.35 33.23
N GLU A 87 3.99 13.17 33.65
CA GLU A 87 4.62 12.38 34.74
C GLU A 87 6.08 12.02 34.43
N GLU A 88 6.39 11.76 33.16
CA GLU A 88 7.74 11.48 32.67
C GLU A 88 8.58 12.76 32.42
N GLU A 89 8.11 13.93 32.91
CA GLU A 89 8.75 15.24 32.74
C GLU A 89 8.97 15.64 31.27
N ARG A 90 8.21 15.07 30.34
CA ARG A 90 8.26 15.45 28.93
C ARG A 90 7.42 16.73 28.73
N PRO A 91 7.85 17.66 27.86
CA PRO A 91 7.04 18.83 27.52
C PRO A 91 5.69 18.42 26.92
N VAL A 92 4.60 18.97 27.47
CA VAL A 92 3.23 18.76 26.96
C VAL A 92 2.61 20.11 26.62
N VAL A 93 2.72 20.50 25.36
CA VAL A 93 2.00 21.63 24.77
C VAL A 93 1.28 21.13 23.54
N ILE A 94 -0.02 21.40 23.46
CA ILE A 94 -0.86 21.03 22.33
C ILE A 94 -1.65 22.26 21.87
N HIS A 95 -1.82 22.37 20.55
CA HIS A 95 -2.57 23.45 19.93
C HIS A 95 -3.87 22.90 19.33
N SER A 96 -4.96 23.65 19.50
CA SER A 96 -6.19 23.36 18.76
C SER A 96 -5.96 23.58 17.27
N PRO A 97 -6.77 22.96 16.40
CA PRO A 97 -6.92 23.43 15.04
C PRO A 97 -7.23 24.92 14.98
N GLY A 98 -6.82 25.56 13.88
CA GLY A 98 -7.22 26.93 13.58
C GLY A 98 -8.73 27.00 13.30
N PHE A 99 -9.36 28.10 13.70
CA PHE A 99 -10.77 28.36 13.45
C PHE A 99 -10.98 29.83 13.15
N TYR A 100 -12.08 30.15 12.47
CA TYR A 100 -12.35 31.52 12.03
C TYR A 100 -13.38 32.22 12.91
N THR A 101 -13.20 33.52 13.10
CA THR A 101 -14.11 34.39 13.89
C THR A 101 -15.21 35.04 13.06
N GLY A 102 -15.22 34.83 11.73
CA GLY A 102 -16.18 35.40 10.79
C GLY A 102 -16.29 34.55 9.51
N LYS A 103 -17.19 34.97 8.61
CA LYS A 103 -17.31 34.41 7.25
C LYS A 103 -16.54 35.26 6.24
#